data_AF-A0A1V6RFL1-F1
#
_entry.id   AF-A0A1V6RFL1-F1
#
_cell.length_a   1.000
_cell.length_b   1.000
_cell.length_c   1.000
_cell.angle_alpha   90.00
_cell.angle_beta   90.00
_cell.angle_gamma   90.00
#
_symmetry.space_group_name_H-M   'P 1'
#
loop_
_entity.id
_entity.type
_entity.pdbx_description
1 polymer ?
#
loop_
_entity_poly.entity_id
_entity_poly.type
_entity_poly.pdbx_seq_one_letter_code
_entity_poly.pdbx_strand_id
1 'polypeptide(L)'
;MGYTHYYAIIGWDTPEWQKAWAQLIKDVPNIIKEARVPLSGPTEDDDKITPVVTDLEDGIYLNGIRGNAHELFRLCQPGTWTFCKTAQKPYDVVVSSILLRIWMLAPKNLDLGSDGGYEDWADARDLCATLWPGEPTDGLWVKNDEGDDIEAKDESD
;
A
#
# COMPACT_ATOMS: atom_id res chain seq x y z
N MET A 1 11.39 8.73 -13.74
CA MET A 1 10.94 9.39 -12.48
C MET A 1 10.23 8.32 -11.67
N GLY A 2 10.40 8.29 -10.35
CA GLY A 2 9.89 7.20 -9.51
C GLY A 2 8.61 7.63 -8.78
N TYR A 3 7.57 6.80 -8.88
CA TYR A 3 6.37 6.85 -8.05
C TYR A 3 6.64 6.12 -6.74
N THR A 4 6.38 6.76 -5.61
CA THR A 4 6.84 6.35 -4.28
C THR A 4 5.69 6.29 -3.29
N HIS A 5 5.70 5.27 -2.44
CA HIS A 5 4.88 5.19 -1.23
C HIS A 5 5.75 5.32 0.01
N TYR A 6 5.33 6.13 0.97
CA TYR A 6 5.99 6.40 2.23
C TYR A 6 5.13 5.88 3.37
N TYR A 7 5.71 5.18 4.33
CA TYR A 7 4.92 4.60 5.42
C TYR A 7 5.72 4.38 6.70
N ALA A 8 5.01 4.42 7.82
CA ALA A 8 5.47 3.92 9.12
C ALA A 8 4.30 3.25 9.85
N ILE A 9 4.62 2.32 10.74
CA ILE A 9 3.65 1.78 11.70
C ILE A 9 3.85 2.48 13.04
N ILE A 10 2.83 3.20 13.47
CA ILE A 10 2.77 3.85 14.78
C ILE A 10 2.37 2.81 15.82
N GLY A 11 3.22 2.64 16.84
CA GLY A 11 2.92 1.77 17.97
C GLY A 11 2.90 0.28 17.60
N TRP A 12 4.03 -0.26 17.14
CA TRP A 12 4.17 -1.68 16.80
C TRP A 12 3.73 -2.61 17.93
N ASP A 13 4.05 -2.30 19.18
CA ASP A 13 3.71 -3.18 20.31
C ASP A 13 2.28 -2.95 20.85
N THR A 14 1.47 -2.10 20.20
CA THR A 14 0.09 -1.86 20.63
C THR A 14 -0.80 -3.07 20.34
N PRO A 15 -1.75 -3.42 21.23
CA PRO A 15 -2.69 -4.51 20.98
C PRO A 15 -3.48 -4.37 19.68
N GLU A 16 -3.81 -3.12 19.31
CA GLU A 16 -4.52 -2.78 18.08
C GLU A 16 -3.69 -3.17 16.86
N TRP A 17 -2.43 -2.74 16.80
CA TRP A 17 -1.54 -3.11 15.70
C TRP A 17 -1.26 -4.61 15.68
N GLN A 18 -0.97 -5.24 16.81
CA GLN A 18 -0.67 -6.67 16.86
C GLN A 18 -1.84 -7.52 16.33
N LYS A 19 -3.08 -7.12 16.61
CA LYS A 19 -4.28 -7.75 16.02
C LYS A 19 -4.36 -7.52 14.51
N ALA A 20 -4.13 -6.29 14.06
CA ALA A 20 -4.15 -5.95 12.63
C ALA A 20 -3.04 -6.65 11.85
N TRP A 21 -1.83 -6.73 12.39
CA TRP A 21 -0.68 -7.43 11.84
C TRP A 21 -0.96 -8.91 11.62
N ALA A 22 -1.51 -9.59 12.64
CA ALA A 22 -1.87 -11.00 12.54
C ALA A 22 -2.96 -11.26 11.49
N GLN A 23 -3.86 -10.30 11.25
CA GLN A 23 -4.85 -10.39 10.18
C GLN A 23 -4.22 -10.09 8.81
N LEU A 24 -3.38 -9.06 8.72
CA LEU A 24 -2.71 -8.65 7.49
C LEU A 24 -1.87 -9.78 6.89
N ILE A 25 -1.11 -10.53 7.72
CA ILE A 25 -0.33 -11.69 7.25
C ILE A 25 -1.22 -12.76 6.61
N LYS A 26 -2.46 -12.93 7.06
CA LYS A 26 -3.44 -13.86 6.46
C LYS A 26 -4.08 -13.30 5.19
N ASP A 27 -4.17 -11.98 5.08
CA ASP A 27 -4.82 -11.27 3.99
C ASP A 27 -3.90 -11.10 2.77
N VAL A 28 -2.60 -10.91 2.98
CA VAL A 28 -1.61 -10.70 1.90
C VAL A 28 -1.59 -11.81 0.85
N PRO A 29 -1.66 -13.11 1.19
CA PRO A 29 -1.77 -14.17 0.18
C PRO A 29 -3.00 -14.03 -0.73
N ASN A 30 -4.12 -13.51 -0.21
CA ASN A 30 -5.33 -13.27 -1.01
C ASN A 30 -5.12 -12.07 -1.95
N ILE A 31 -4.46 -11.01 -1.48
CA ILE A 31 -4.07 -9.85 -2.32
C ILE A 31 -3.19 -10.33 -3.48
N ILE A 32 -2.13 -11.09 -3.18
CA ILE A 32 -1.20 -11.59 -4.21
C ILE A 32 -1.93 -12.46 -5.24
N LYS A 33 -2.82 -13.35 -4.76
CA LYS A 33 -3.60 -14.24 -5.62
C LYS A 33 -4.56 -13.47 -6.52
N GLU A 34 -5.26 -12.46 -5.99
CA GLU A 34 -6.24 -11.68 -6.75
C GLU A 34 -5.59 -10.71 -7.73
N ALA A 35 -4.46 -10.11 -7.35
CA ALA A 35 -3.70 -9.21 -8.23
C ALA A 35 -3.17 -9.92 -9.49
N ARG A 36 -2.86 -11.22 -9.39
CA ARG A 36 -2.29 -12.04 -10.48
C ARG A 36 -1.04 -11.43 -11.12
N VAL A 37 -0.28 -10.66 -10.33
CA VAL A 37 0.99 -10.08 -10.75
C VAL A 37 2.13 -11.03 -10.41
N PRO A 38 3.07 -11.30 -11.33
CA PRO A 38 4.27 -12.06 -11.01
C PRO A 38 5.16 -11.29 -10.03
N LEU A 39 5.49 -11.92 -8.89
CA LEU A 39 6.29 -11.34 -7.82
C LEU A 39 7.57 -12.15 -7.57
N SER A 40 8.56 -11.49 -6.98
CA SER A 40 9.78 -12.07 -6.40
C SER A 40 10.05 -11.44 -5.03
N GLY A 41 11.01 -11.97 -4.30
CA GLY A 41 11.64 -11.27 -3.18
C GLY A 41 11.56 -12.04 -1.86
N PRO A 42 12.54 -11.87 -0.96
CA PRO A 42 13.61 -10.88 -1.03
C PRO A 42 14.78 -11.35 -1.91
N THR A 43 15.29 -10.46 -2.76
CA THR A 43 16.56 -10.59 -3.49
C THR A 43 16.97 -9.24 -4.08
N GLU A 44 18.28 -8.99 -4.21
CA GLU A 44 18.85 -7.84 -4.92
C GLU A 44 19.26 -8.17 -6.36
N ASP A 45 19.10 -9.43 -6.78
CA ASP A 45 19.44 -9.92 -8.11
C ASP A 45 18.15 -10.02 -8.95
N ASP A 46 17.97 -9.09 -9.89
CA ASP A 46 16.79 -9.01 -10.75
C ASP A 46 16.60 -10.25 -11.65
N ASP A 47 17.66 -11.01 -11.92
CA ASP A 47 17.58 -12.25 -12.69
C ASP A 47 17.15 -13.46 -11.85
N LYS A 48 17.18 -13.32 -10.52
CA LYS A 48 16.76 -14.35 -9.56
C LYS A 48 15.30 -14.15 -9.16
N ILE A 49 14.51 -15.22 -9.28
CA ILE A 49 13.13 -15.26 -8.76
C ILE A 49 13.16 -16.02 -7.43
N THR A 50 12.84 -15.34 -6.34
CA THR A 50 12.68 -15.93 -5.00
C THR A 50 11.23 -15.85 -4.52
N PRO A 51 10.76 -16.79 -3.68
CA PRO A 51 9.40 -16.74 -3.15
C PRO A 51 9.22 -15.52 -2.23
N VAL A 52 8.12 -14.78 -2.42
CA VAL A 52 7.65 -13.71 -1.52
C VAL A 52 7.65 -14.18 -0.07
N VAL A 53 8.13 -13.33 0.84
CA VAL A 53 8.05 -13.57 2.28
C VAL A 53 6.80 -12.92 2.83
N THR A 54 6.04 -13.67 3.62
CA THR A 54 4.82 -13.23 4.31
C THR A 54 4.72 -13.99 5.62
N ASP A 55 5.37 -13.49 6.66
CA ASP A 55 5.53 -14.19 7.92
C ASP A 55 5.38 -13.23 9.12
N LEU A 56 4.95 -13.76 10.27
CA LEU A 56 4.75 -12.96 11.48
C LEU A 56 6.06 -12.46 12.08
N GLU A 57 7.13 -13.25 12.00
CA GLU A 57 8.44 -12.96 12.55
C GLU A 57 9.28 -12.15 11.55
N ASP A 58 9.36 -12.61 10.29
CA ASP A 58 10.19 -11.95 9.28
C ASP A 58 9.51 -10.69 8.72
N GLY A 59 8.19 -10.72 8.51
CA GLY A 59 7.44 -9.64 7.88
C GLY A 59 7.00 -9.92 6.45
N ILE A 60 6.83 -8.86 5.67
CA ILE A 60 6.42 -8.93 4.27
C ILE A 60 7.53 -8.36 3.40
N TYR A 61 8.02 -9.16 2.46
CA TYR A 61 9.01 -8.72 1.47
C TYR A 61 8.61 -9.17 0.07
N LEU A 62 8.46 -8.20 -0.84
CA LEU A 62 8.12 -8.48 -2.23
C LEU A 62 8.62 -7.39 -3.17
N ASN A 63 8.79 -7.75 -4.44
CA ASN A 63 9.11 -6.88 -5.54
C ASN A 63 8.50 -7.46 -6.83
N GLY A 64 8.52 -6.72 -7.92
CA GLY A 64 8.26 -7.29 -9.24
C GLY A 64 9.37 -8.25 -9.67
N ILE A 65 9.12 -9.02 -10.74
CA ILE A 65 10.14 -9.88 -11.36
C ILE A 65 10.92 -9.12 -12.44
N ARG A 66 12.25 -9.31 -12.53
CA ARG A 66 13.08 -8.84 -13.65
C ARG A 66 12.83 -7.35 -13.98
N GLY A 67 12.57 -7.02 -15.24
CA GLY A 67 12.27 -5.64 -15.67
C GLY A 67 11.03 -5.01 -15.01
N ASN A 68 10.18 -5.79 -14.35
CA ASN A 68 9.05 -5.29 -13.55
C ASN A 68 9.42 -5.02 -12.07
N ALA A 69 10.63 -5.36 -11.63
CA ALA A 69 11.18 -4.99 -10.33
C ALA A 69 11.58 -3.50 -10.29
N HIS A 70 11.56 -2.87 -9.12
CA HIS A 70 12.15 -1.53 -8.94
C HIS A 70 12.85 -1.35 -7.60
N GLU A 71 12.11 -1.41 -6.50
CA GLU A 71 12.63 -1.38 -5.14
C GLU A 71 11.89 -2.42 -4.29
N LEU A 72 12.61 -3.12 -3.41
CA LEU A 72 12.01 -4.13 -2.53
C LEU A 72 11.04 -3.45 -1.55
N PHE A 73 9.76 -3.82 -1.60
CA PHE A 73 8.81 -3.49 -0.54
C PHE A 73 9.15 -4.28 0.71
N ARG A 74 9.15 -3.61 1.87
CA ARG A 74 9.43 -4.24 3.17
C ARG A 74 8.47 -3.71 4.23
N LEU A 75 7.80 -4.62 4.93
CA LEU A 75 7.04 -4.29 6.13
C LEU A 75 7.40 -5.27 7.23
N CYS A 76 8.20 -4.82 8.19
CA CYS A 76 8.76 -5.64 9.27
C CYS A 76 8.97 -4.78 10.53
N GLN A 77 9.28 -5.44 11.64
CA GLN A 77 9.71 -4.75 12.86
C GLN A 77 11.17 -4.28 12.70
N PRO A 78 11.55 -3.08 13.18
CA PRO A 78 10.67 -2.03 13.69
C PRO A 78 9.94 -1.32 12.54
N GLY A 79 8.66 -0.96 12.75
CA GLY A 79 7.84 -0.24 11.76
C GLY A 79 8.23 1.23 11.57
N THR A 80 9.53 1.52 11.50
CA THR A 80 10.06 2.88 11.33
C THR A 80 9.70 3.47 9.97
N TRP A 81 9.70 4.80 9.91
CA TRP A 81 9.45 5.54 8.66
C TRP A 81 10.37 5.07 7.54
N THR A 82 9.75 4.64 6.44
CA THR A 82 10.43 4.13 5.26
C THR A 82 9.62 4.44 4.00
N PHE A 83 10.10 3.99 2.84
CA PHE A 83 9.44 4.18 1.56
C PHE A 83 9.76 3.02 0.62
N CYS A 84 8.98 2.90 -0.46
CA CYS A 84 9.23 1.99 -1.57
C CYS A 84 8.88 2.70 -2.88
N LYS A 85 9.86 2.81 -3.79
CA LYS A 85 9.62 3.29 -5.15
C LYS A 85 9.18 2.11 -6.00
N THR A 86 7.97 2.19 -6.52
CA THR A 86 7.44 1.17 -7.44
C THR A 86 7.55 1.61 -8.89
N ALA A 87 7.66 2.92 -9.14
CA ALA A 87 7.60 3.49 -10.48
C ALA A 87 6.34 3.05 -11.27
N GLN A 88 5.23 2.83 -10.57
CA GLN A 88 3.96 2.31 -11.12
C GLN A 88 4.14 1.02 -11.93
N LYS A 89 5.17 0.22 -11.60
CA LYS A 89 5.36 -1.10 -12.21
C LYS A 89 4.25 -2.04 -11.73
N PRO A 90 4.00 -3.16 -12.44
CA PRO A 90 2.84 -4.01 -12.16
C PRO A 90 2.66 -4.44 -10.70
N TYR A 91 3.74 -4.61 -9.93
CA TYR A 91 3.64 -5.01 -8.52
C TYR A 91 3.17 -3.88 -7.58
N ASP A 92 3.06 -2.63 -8.08
CA ASP A 92 2.56 -1.49 -7.33
C ASP A 92 1.16 -1.75 -6.77
N VAL A 93 0.25 -2.38 -7.54
CA VAL A 93 -1.10 -2.72 -7.06
C VAL A 93 -1.07 -3.62 -5.82
N VAL A 94 -0.06 -4.50 -5.70
CA VAL A 94 0.10 -5.36 -4.52
C VAL A 94 0.59 -4.52 -3.34
N VAL A 95 1.58 -3.64 -3.55
CA VAL A 95 2.11 -2.73 -2.52
C VAL A 95 1.02 -1.81 -1.99
N SER A 96 0.30 -1.11 -2.88
CA SER A 96 -0.77 -0.19 -2.52
C SER A 96 -1.96 -0.91 -1.87
N SER A 97 -2.33 -2.11 -2.34
CA SER A 97 -3.37 -2.92 -1.67
C SER A 97 -2.99 -3.34 -0.25
N ILE A 98 -1.71 -3.68 0.00
CA ILE A 98 -1.24 -4.00 1.35
C ILE A 98 -1.32 -2.77 2.25
N LEU A 99 -0.88 -1.60 1.78
CA LEU A 99 -0.95 -0.35 2.54
C LEU A 99 -2.40 0.09 2.80
N LEU A 100 -3.28 -0.04 1.81
CA LEU A 100 -4.72 0.20 1.97
C LEU A 100 -5.32 -0.78 2.98
N ARG A 101 -4.97 -2.07 2.91
CA ARG A 101 -5.47 -3.07 3.86
C ARG A 101 -5.04 -2.77 5.29
N ILE A 102 -3.84 -2.25 5.50
CA ILE A 102 -3.38 -1.76 6.80
C ILE A 102 -4.29 -0.62 7.30
N TRP A 103 -4.55 0.36 6.44
CA TRP A 103 -5.45 1.47 6.79
C TRP A 103 -6.85 0.98 7.15
N MET A 104 -7.39 0.00 6.41
CA MET A 104 -8.71 -0.59 6.70
C MET A 104 -8.74 -1.27 8.08
N LEU A 105 -7.66 -1.97 8.45
CA LEU A 105 -7.58 -2.73 9.70
C LEU A 105 -7.25 -1.87 10.93
N ALA A 106 -6.36 -0.89 10.78
CA ALA A 106 -5.83 -0.07 11.87
C ALA A 106 -5.41 1.33 11.38
N PRO A 107 -6.37 2.20 11.01
CA PRO A 107 -6.07 3.48 10.37
C PRO A 107 -5.24 4.43 11.25
N LYS A 108 -5.32 4.29 12.58
CA LYS A 108 -4.55 5.10 13.54
C LYS A 108 -3.11 4.63 13.73
N ASN A 109 -2.78 3.42 13.28
CA ASN A 109 -1.45 2.83 13.41
C ASN A 109 -0.63 2.98 12.13
N LEU A 110 -1.16 3.63 11.10
CA LEU A 110 -0.46 3.85 9.84
C LEU A 110 -0.21 5.34 9.65
N ASP A 111 1.06 5.70 9.52
CA ASP A 111 1.47 6.96 8.91
C ASP A 111 1.74 6.67 7.43
N LEU A 112 1.02 7.31 6.51
CA LEU A 112 1.07 6.98 5.07
C LEU A 112 1.17 8.25 4.22
N GLY A 113 2.05 8.20 3.22
CA GLY A 113 2.11 9.16 2.12
C GLY A 113 2.32 8.45 0.78
N SER A 114 1.97 9.12 -0.31
CA SER A 114 2.21 8.64 -1.67
C SER A 114 2.47 9.83 -2.59
N ASP A 115 3.24 9.61 -3.67
CA ASP A 115 3.35 10.59 -4.75
C ASP A 115 2.03 10.73 -5.54
N GLY A 116 1.12 9.75 -5.44
CA GLY A 116 -0.18 9.72 -6.09
C GLY A 116 -1.36 10.11 -5.20
N GLY A 117 -2.50 10.40 -5.83
CA GLY A 117 -3.75 10.77 -5.18
C GLY A 117 -4.82 9.69 -5.26
N TYR A 118 -6.08 10.10 -5.11
CA TYR A 118 -7.24 9.21 -5.16
C TYR A 118 -7.23 8.35 -6.43
N GLU A 119 -7.10 8.93 -7.62
CA GLU A 119 -7.19 8.17 -8.88
C GLU A 119 -6.07 7.13 -9.04
N ASP A 120 -4.84 7.43 -8.60
CA ASP A 120 -3.71 6.49 -8.70
C ASP A 120 -3.87 5.23 -7.84
N TRP A 121 -4.78 5.27 -6.86
CA TRP A 121 -5.08 4.16 -5.95
C TRP A 121 -6.34 3.37 -6.36
N ALA A 122 -6.92 3.63 -7.54
CA ALA A 122 -8.14 2.97 -8.00
C ALA A 122 -8.01 1.44 -8.04
N ASP A 123 -6.94 0.91 -8.65
CA ASP A 123 -6.72 -0.54 -8.75
C ASP A 123 -6.63 -1.22 -7.37
N ALA A 124 -5.97 -0.57 -6.41
CA ALA A 124 -5.89 -1.07 -5.03
C ALA A 124 -7.26 -1.06 -4.34
N ARG A 125 -8.05 -0.01 -4.53
CA ARG A 125 -9.41 0.07 -3.98
C ARG A 125 -10.32 -0.99 -4.57
N ASP A 126 -10.27 -1.21 -5.88
CA ASP A 126 -11.09 -2.20 -6.58
C ASP A 126 -10.72 -3.63 -6.14
N LEU A 127 -9.42 -3.91 -6.02
CA LEU A 127 -8.92 -5.18 -5.52
C LEU A 127 -9.36 -5.43 -4.07
N CYS A 128 -9.17 -4.44 -3.19
CA CYS A 128 -9.60 -4.53 -1.79
C CYS A 128 -11.13 -4.67 -1.67
N ALA A 129 -11.91 -3.95 -2.48
CA ALA A 129 -13.38 -4.06 -2.49
C ALA A 129 -13.85 -5.43 -2.98
N THR A 130 -13.10 -6.06 -3.89
CA THR A 130 -13.37 -7.44 -4.34
C THR A 130 -13.14 -8.45 -3.22
N LEU A 131 -12.06 -8.30 -2.44
CA LEU A 131 -11.72 -9.21 -1.35
C LEU A 131 -12.56 -8.97 -0.07
N TRP A 132 -12.93 -7.72 0.19
CA TRP A 132 -13.65 -7.28 1.40
C TRP A 132 -14.82 -6.35 1.05
N PRO A 133 -15.87 -6.85 0.38
CA PRO A 133 -16.97 -6.00 -0.16
C PRO A 133 -17.82 -5.29 0.91
N GLY A 134 -17.65 -5.63 2.19
CA GLY A 134 -18.35 -4.99 3.31
C GLY A 134 -17.52 -3.93 4.03
N GLU A 135 -16.28 -3.69 3.62
CA GLU A 135 -15.35 -2.78 4.29
C GLU A 135 -15.05 -1.57 3.36
N PRO A 136 -15.14 -0.32 3.84
CA PRO A 136 -14.87 0.86 3.02
C PRO A 136 -13.41 0.93 2.54
N THR A 137 -13.21 1.29 1.28
CA THR A 137 -11.89 1.44 0.64
C THR A 137 -11.60 2.87 0.16
N ASP A 138 -12.59 3.76 0.19
CA ASP A 138 -12.55 5.11 -0.37
C ASP A 138 -12.09 6.18 0.62
N GLY A 139 -12.13 5.91 1.92
CA GLY A 139 -11.82 6.92 2.95
C GLY A 139 -10.34 7.25 3.16
N LEU A 140 -9.41 6.57 2.50
CA LEU A 140 -7.97 6.80 2.67
C LEU A 140 -7.52 8.12 2.04
N TRP A 141 -8.02 8.43 0.84
CA TRP A 141 -7.67 9.63 0.09
C TRP A 141 -8.92 10.47 -0.15
N VAL A 142 -8.82 11.79 0.02
CA VAL A 142 -9.92 12.68 -0.34
C VAL A 142 -10.03 12.69 -1.87
N LYS A 143 -11.23 12.42 -2.37
CA LYS A 143 -11.54 12.63 -3.78
C LYS A 143 -11.56 14.15 -4.02
N ASN A 144 -10.62 14.65 -4.82
CA ASN A 144 -10.69 16.03 -5.28
C ASN A 144 -11.85 16.11 -6.28
N ASP A 145 -13.03 16.48 -5.80
CA ASP A 145 -14.10 16.93 -6.69
C ASP A 145 -13.67 18.31 -7.22
N GLU A 146 -13.09 18.36 -8.42
CA GLU A 146 -12.95 19.61 -9.16
C GLU A 146 -14.35 20.17 -9.44
N GLY A 147 -14.81 21.07 -8.58
CA GLY A 147 -16.16 21.62 -8.67
C GLY A 147 -16.57 22.52 -7.50
N ASP A 148 -15.72 23.48 -7.12
CA ASP A 148 -16.19 24.71 -6.47
C ASP A 148 -15.20 25.84 -6.79
N ASP A 149 -15.33 26.37 -8.02
CA ASP A 149 -14.91 27.73 -8.34
C ASP A 149 -15.76 28.70 -7.49
N ILE A 150 -15.34 28.95 -6.25
CA ILE A 150 -15.78 30.14 -5.55
C ILE A 150 -14.95 31.29 -6.13
N GLU A 151 -15.43 31.86 -7.23
CA GLU A 151 -15.08 33.21 -7.63
C GLU A 151 -15.32 34.12 -6.41
N ALA A 152 -14.24 34.61 -5.82
CA ALA A 152 -14.31 35.73 -4.90
C ALA A 152 -14.84 36.93 -5.69
N LYS A 153 -16.13 37.22 -5.54
CA LYS A 153 -16.68 38.53 -5.89
C LYS A 153 -16.04 39.54 -4.95
N ASP A 154 -15.03 40.22 -5.46
CA ASP A 154 -14.49 41.43 -4.86
C ASP A 154 -15.48 42.56 -5.14
N GLU A 155 -16.45 42.75 -4.23
CA GLU A 155 -17.23 43.98 -4.14
C GLU A 155 -16.30 45.08 -3.64
N SER A 156 -15.89 45.97 -4.54
CA SER A 156 -15.37 47.28 -4.18
C SER A 156 -16.42 48.34 -4.52
N ASP A 157 -16.85 49.04 -3.47
CA ASP A 157 -17.73 50.23 -3.47
C ASP A 157 -17.15 51.41 -4.29
#